data_AF-A0A3N4MPP3-F1
#
_entry.id   AF-A0A3N4MPP3-F1
#
_cell.length_a   1.000
_cell.length_b   1.000
_cell.length_c   1.000
_cell.angle_alpha   90.00
_cell.angle_beta   90.00
_cell.angle_gamma   90.00
#
_symmetry.space_group_name_H-M   'P 1'
#
loop_
_entity.id
_entity.type
_entity.pdbx_description
1 polymer ?
#
loop_
_entity_poly.entity_id
_entity_poly.type
_entity_poly.pdbx_seq_one_letter_code
_entity_poly.pdbx_strand_id
1 'polypeptide(L)'
;MRSHRLRELLELLEPYWKQEPEMHLTQILQKIADEAGFDKPVAELTDEVIIYHLKMHGKDKTAPVPGIAKDYQEDFKTALLRARGILKD
;
A
#
# COMPACT_ATOMS: atom_id res chain seq x y z
N MET A 1 -7.50 -9.43 16.36
CA MET A 1 -7.68 -9.15 14.92
C MET A 1 -8.12 -7.71 14.64
N ARG A 2 -9.22 -7.18 15.20
CA ARG A 2 -9.61 -5.76 15.02
C ARG A 2 -8.54 -4.75 15.50
N SER A 3 -7.81 -5.08 16.56
CA SER A 3 -6.80 -4.18 17.14
C SER A 3 -5.51 -4.07 16.33
N HIS A 4 -5.21 -5.02 15.45
CA HIS A 4 -3.97 -4.96 14.65
C HIS A 4 -4.12 -3.99 13.48
N ARG A 5 -5.22 -4.11 12.72
CA ARG A 5 -5.48 -3.23 11.58
C ARG A 5 -5.69 -1.77 11.99
N LEU A 6 -6.43 -1.53 13.07
CA LEU A 6 -6.59 -0.19 13.62
C LEU A 6 -5.24 0.41 14.05
N ARG A 7 -4.38 -0.40 14.70
CA ARG A 7 -3.06 0.06 15.14
C ARG A 7 -2.16 0.38 13.96
N GLU A 8 -2.10 -0.51 12.98
CA GLU A 8 -1.35 -0.30 11.74
C GLU A 8 -1.81 0.97 11.01
N LEU A 9 -3.12 1.19 10.89
CA LEU A 9 -3.67 2.42 10.32
C LEU A 9 -3.15 3.67 11.05
N LEU A 10 -3.22 3.68 12.38
CA LEU A 10 -2.76 4.81 13.19
C LEU A 10 -1.25 5.03 13.09
N GLU A 11 -0.45 3.96 13.15
CA GLU A 11 1.01 4.00 13.02
C GLU A 11 1.46 4.54 11.66
N LEU A 12 0.73 4.24 10.58
CA LEU A 12 1.00 4.75 9.25
C LEU A 12 0.49 6.18 9.03
N LEU A 13 -0.69 6.50 9.58
CA LEU A 13 -1.34 7.80 9.39
C LEU A 13 -0.61 8.91 10.15
N GLU A 14 -0.10 8.63 11.36
CA GLU A 14 0.57 9.62 12.20
C GLU A 14 1.75 10.33 11.51
N PRO A 15 2.78 9.65 10.96
CA PRO A 15 3.90 10.32 10.30
C PRO A 15 3.51 11.00 8.98
N TYR A 16 2.48 10.50 8.29
CA TYR A 16 1.96 11.14 7.08
C TYR A 16 1.27 12.47 7.43
N TRP A 17 0.36 12.46 8.41
CA TRP A 17 -0.39 13.66 8.80
C TRP A 17 0.49 14.70 9.50
N LYS A 18 1.55 14.31 10.22
CA LYS A 18 2.52 15.25 10.81
C LYS A 18 3.18 16.19 9.79
N GLN A 19 3.17 15.85 8.50
CA GLN A 19 3.71 16.70 7.43
C GLN A 19 2.80 17.91 7.13
N GLU A 20 1.51 17.80 7.43
CA GLU A 20 0.48 18.81 7.15
C GLU A 20 -0.44 18.97 8.38
N PRO A 21 0.10 19.49 9.50
CA PRO A 21 -0.60 19.53 10.79
C PRO A 21 -1.82 20.47 10.82
N GLU A 22 -1.95 21.38 9.86
CA GLU A 22 -3.09 22.28 9.71
C GLU A 22 -4.36 21.59 9.20
N MET A 23 -4.25 20.43 8.54
CA MET A 23 -5.43 19.70 8.08
C MET A 23 -6.12 18.95 9.22
N HIS A 24 -7.44 18.91 9.19
CA HIS A 24 -8.22 18.03 10.06
C HIS A 24 -8.42 16.64 9.43
N LEU A 25 -8.84 15.64 10.22
CA LEU A 25 -8.89 14.24 9.81
C LEU A 25 -9.59 14.02 8.45
N THR A 26 -10.77 14.61 8.26
CA THR A 26 -11.54 14.46 7.02
C THR A 26 -10.83 15.02 5.79
N GLN A 27 -10.06 16.12 5.93
CA GLN A 27 -9.27 16.69 4.84
C GLN A 27 -8.12 15.76 4.47
N ILE A 28 -7.43 15.19 5.47
CA ILE A 28 -6.38 14.19 5.23
C ILE A 28 -6.94 12.95 4.53
N LEU A 29 -8.11 12.46 4.98
CA LEU A 29 -8.74 11.29 4.36
C LEU A 29 -9.17 11.58 2.91
N GLN A 30 -9.67 12.78 2.62
CA GLN A 30 -9.97 13.20 1.24
C GLN A 30 -8.69 13.28 0.40
N LYS A 31 -7.62 13.88 0.93
CA LYS A 31 -6.33 13.96 0.24
C LYS A 31 -5.77 12.56 -0.08
N ILE A 32 -5.85 11.62 0.86
CA ILE A 32 -5.46 10.23 0.64
C ILE A 32 -6.33 9.59 -0.47
N ALA A 33 -7.64 9.84 -0.48
CA ALA A 33 -8.52 9.34 -1.53
C ALA A 33 -8.12 9.89 -2.91
N ASP A 34 -7.84 11.18 -3.01
CA ASP A 34 -7.44 11.84 -4.25
C ASP A 34 -6.09 11.31 -4.76
N GLU A 35 -5.09 11.18 -3.87
CA GLU A 35 -3.77 10.65 -4.20
C GLU A 35 -3.82 9.16 -4.62
N ALA A 36 -4.77 8.40 -4.07
CA ALA A 36 -4.99 6.99 -4.42
C ALA A 36 -5.82 6.80 -5.70
N GLY A 37 -6.35 7.87 -6.30
CA GLY A 37 -7.27 7.78 -7.44
C GLY A 37 -8.62 7.15 -7.08
N PHE A 38 -9.09 7.39 -5.85
CA PHE A 38 -10.36 6.86 -5.35
C PHE A 38 -11.51 7.83 -5.68
N ASP A 39 -12.21 7.58 -6.79
CA ASP A 39 -13.24 8.48 -7.34
C ASP A 39 -14.61 8.44 -6.62
N LYS A 40 -14.71 7.73 -5.49
CA LYS A 40 -15.95 7.58 -4.73
C LYS A 40 -16.01 8.53 -3.53
N PRO A 41 -17.19 8.76 -2.93
CA PRO A 41 -17.28 9.57 -1.71
C PRO A 41 -16.36 9.04 -0.61
N VAL A 42 -15.77 9.95 0.18
CA VAL A 42 -14.90 9.58 1.33
C VAL A 42 -15.61 8.69 2.35
N ALA A 43 -16.94 8.73 2.43
CA ALA A 43 -17.72 7.81 3.27
C ALA A 43 -17.59 6.33 2.86
N GLU A 44 -17.21 6.05 1.62
CA GLU A 44 -16.92 4.71 1.10
C GLU A 44 -15.43 4.33 1.21
N LEU A 45 -14.58 5.25 1.70
CA LEU A 45 -13.14 5.00 1.83
C LEU A 45 -12.88 3.98 2.94
N THR A 46 -12.44 2.79 2.54
CA THR A 46 -12.09 1.72 3.47
C THR A 46 -10.68 1.89 4.02
N ASP A 47 -10.46 1.35 5.23
CA ASP A 47 -9.15 1.27 5.87
C ASP A 47 -8.09 0.55 5.01
N GLU A 48 -8.48 -0.44 4.22
CA GLU A 48 -7.57 -1.15 3.30
C GLU A 48 -6.97 -0.24 2.23
N VAL A 49 -7.78 0.65 1.64
CA VAL A 49 -7.32 1.64 0.66
C VAL A 49 -6.35 2.62 1.32
N ILE A 50 -6.70 3.10 2.52
CA ILE A 50 -5.86 4.03 3.29
C ILE A 50 -4.52 3.39 3.64
N ILE A 51 -4.53 2.18 4.21
CA ILE A 51 -3.31 1.45 4.59
C ILE A 51 -2.44 1.16 3.38
N TYR A 52 -3.04 0.74 2.26
CA TYR A 52 -2.29 0.50 1.03
C TYR A 52 -1.59 1.76 0.53
N HIS A 53 -2.32 2.87 0.43
CA HIS A 53 -1.77 4.16 0.01
C HIS A 53 -0.60 4.59 0.89
N LEU A 54 -0.79 4.56 2.22
CA LEU A 54 0.23 4.98 3.18
C LEU A 54 1.46 4.06 3.16
N LYS A 55 1.31 2.76 2.90
CA LYS A 55 2.45 1.83 2.71
C LYS A 55 3.24 2.10 1.43
N MET A 56 2.59 2.66 0.42
CA MET A 56 3.20 2.99 -0.86
C MET A 56 3.71 4.45 -0.92
N HIS A 57 3.30 5.29 0.03
CA HIS A 57 3.77 6.66 0.12
C HIS A 57 5.30 6.72 0.21
N GLY A 58 5.92 7.52 -0.66
CA GLY A 58 7.37 7.64 -0.77
C GLY A 58 8.09 6.48 -1.46
N LYS A 59 7.37 5.46 -1.93
CA LYS A 59 7.94 4.38 -2.76
C LYS A 59 7.87 4.72 -4.24
N ASP A 60 8.76 4.12 -5.01
CA ASP A 60 8.72 4.22 -6.47
C ASP A 60 7.43 3.61 -7.03
N LYS A 61 6.94 4.13 -8.16
CA LYS A 61 5.71 3.64 -8.82
C LYS A 61 5.84 2.19 -9.27
N THR A 62 7.06 1.70 -9.54
CA THR A 62 7.33 0.30 -9.90
C THR A 62 7.75 -0.53 -8.69
N ALA A 63 7.71 0.02 -7.48
CA ALA A 63 8.07 -0.72 -6.28
C ALA A 63 7.09 -1.88 -6.05
N PRO A 64 7.60 -3.07 -5.70
CA PRO A 64 6.74 -4.19 -5.33
C PRO A 64 5.85 -3.85 -4.14
N VAL A 65 4.59 -4.26 -4.22
CA VAL A 65 3.61 -4.04 -3.16
C VAL A 65 4.02 -4.78 -1.88
N PRO A 66 4.08 -4.10 -0.72
CA PRO A 66 4.39 -4.73 0.56
C PRO A 66 3.46 -5.91 0.87
N GLY A 67 4.04 -7.05 1.24
CA GLY A 67 3.33 -8.30 1.52
C GLY A 67 3.23 -9.26 0.33
N ILE A 68 3.15 -8.74 -0.90
CA ILE A 68 3.22 -9.53 -2.16
C ILE A 68 4.66 -9.58 -2.68
N ALA A 69 5.49 -8.61 -2.31
CA ALA A 69 6.90 -8.53 -2.70
C ALA A 69 7.72 -9.81 -2.43
N LYS A 70 7.38 -10.57 -1.39
CA LYS A 70 8.04 -11.85 -1.08
C LYS A 70 7.84 -12.92 -2.16
N ASP A 71 6.74 -12.81 -2.90
CA ASP A 71 6.35 -13.72 -3.98
C ASP A 71 6.63 -13.09 -5.36
N TYR A 72 7.23 -11.88 -5.38
CA TYR A 72 7.56 -11.16 -6.61
C TYR A 72 8.82 -11.76 -7.25
N GLN A 73 8.67 -12.18 -8.50
CA GLN A 73 9.77 -12.76 -9.28
C GLN A 73 10.10 -11.86 -10.46
N GLU A 74 11.30 -11.27 -10.46
CA GLU A 74 11.74 -10.37 -11.54
C GLU A 74 11.83 -11.07 -12.90
N ASP A 75 12.38 -12.29 -12.92
CA ASP A 75 12.41 -13.14 -14.10
C ASP A 75 11.47 -14.34 -13.93
N PHE A 76 10.18 -14.06 -14.11
CA PHE A 76 9.13 -15.08 -14.02
C PHE A 76 9.36 -16.24 -15.00
N LYS A 77 9.90 -15.95 -16.19
CA LYS A 77 10.16 -16.96 -17.21
C LYS A 77 11.23 -17.94 -16.74
N THR A 78 12.37 -17.45 -16.27
CA THR A 78 13.45 -18.32 -15.78
C THR A 78 13.01 -19.10 -14.55
N ALA A 79 12.28 -18.48 -13.62
CA ALA A 79 11.72 -19.18 -12.47
C ALA A 79 10.77 -20.31 -12.89
N LEU A 80 9.91 -20.06 -13.88
CA LEU A 80 9.00 -21.08 -14.43
C LEU A 80 9.75 -22.23 -15.11
N LEU A 81 10.79 -21.92 -15.88
CA LEU A 81 11.61 -22.93 -16.56
C LEU A 81 12.42 -23.78 -15.57
N ARG A 82 12.94 -23.19 -14.49
CA ARG A 82 13.57 -23.92 -13.38
C ARG A 82 12.58 -24.81 -12.64
N ALA A 83 11.39 -24.29 -12.30
CA ALA A 83 10.34 -25.06 -11.64
C ALA A 83 9.87 -26.27 -12.49
N ARG A 84 9.94 -26.15 -13.83
CA ARG A 84 9.67 -27.26 -14.77
C ARG A 84 10.86 -28.20 -15.01
N GLY A 85 12.02 -27.93 -14.41
CA GLY A 85 13.24 -28.70 -14.60
C GLY A 85 13.88 -28.58 -15.99
N ILE A 86 13.48 -27.57 -16.77
CA ILE A 86 14.03 -27.30 -18.11
C ILE A 86 15.41 -26.66 -17.97
N LEU A 87 15.55 -25.70 -17.05
CA LEU A 87 16.84 -25.16 -16.64
C LEU A 87 17.30 -25.90 -15.38
N LYS A 88 18.53 -26.39 -15.42
CA LYS A 88 19.25 -26.93 -14.25
C LYS A 88 20.28 -25.89 -13.82
N ASP A 89 20.50 -25.77 -12.52
CA ASP A 89 21.51 -24.86 -11.96
C ASP A 89 22.93 -25.18 -12.44
#